data_AF-A0A378YVI1-F1
#
_entry.id   AF-A0A378YVI1-F1
#
_cell.length_a   1.000
_cell.length_b   1.000
_cell.length_c   1.000
_cell.angle_alpha   90.00
_cell.angle_beta   90.00
_cell.angle_gamma   90.00
#
_symmetry.space_group_name_H-M   'P 1'
#
loop_
_entity.id
_entity.type
_entity.pdbx_description
1 polymer ?
#
loop_
_entity_poly.entity_id
_entity_poly.type
_entity_poly.pdbx_seq_one_letter_code
_entity_poly.pdbx_strand_id
1 'polypeptide(L)'
;MVVDDAAEDLRLAEWIFARILGMHPTHRQPDMHSWSRDVRLMRERDRRSRREIAALFDWANRDAFWRNNILSPAKLRAQWDQLVIRREASAVVAPGKVAAPPSTGHADGGCCHVGAAGERCARRGAMKHGGHWWCLDHYREAVDNEEGA
;
A
#
# COMPACT_ATOMS: atom_id res chain seq x y z
N MET A 1 -11.32 22.96 -36.13
CA MET A 1 -10.65 21.67 -36.36
C MET A 1 -11.45 20.63 -35.58
N VAL A 2 -12.26 19.81 -36.26
CA VAL A 2 -12.91 18.66 -35.61
C VAL A 2 -11.80 17.66 -35.37
N VAL A 3 -11.27 17.65 -34.14
CA VAL A 3 -10.38 16.58 -33.69
C VAL A 3 -11.22 15.32 -33.63
N ASP A 4 -10.82 14.29 -34.37
CA ASP A 4 -11.50 12.99 -34.34
C ASP A 4 -11.27 12.37 -32.95
N ASP A 5 -12.23 12.60 -32.05
CA ASP A 5 -12.14 12.19 -30.66
C ASP A 5 -12.01 10.67 -30.53
N ALA A 6 -12.60 9.90 -31.45
CA ALA A 6 -12.50 8.45 -31.48
C ALA A 6 -11.08 7.97 -31.83
N ALA A 7 -10.44 8.57 -32.83
CA ALA A 7 -9.05 8.27 -33.17
C ALA A 7 -8.08 8.63 -32.03
N GLU A 8 -8.33 9.73 -31.33
CA GLU A 8 -7.53 10.14 -30.18
C GLU A 8 -7.73 9.23 -28.96
N ASP A 9 -8.96 8.75 -28.74
CA ASP A 9 -9.28 7.80 -27.68
C ASP A 9 -8.64 6.42 -27.97
N LEU A 10 -8.60 6.01 -29.25
CA LEU A 10 -7.86 4.82 -29.69
C LEU A 10 -6.36 4.97 -29.46
N ARG A 11 -5.76 6.11 -29.84
CA ARG A 11 -4.34 6.39 -29.59
C ARG A 11 -3.99 6.33 -28.10
N LEU A 12 -4.88 6.83 -27.23
CA LEU A 12 -4.67 6.73 -25.79
C LEU A 12 -4.76 5.28 -25.30
N ALA A 13 -5.69 4.48 -25.81
CA ALA A 13 -5.76 3.05 -25.50
C ALA A 13 -4.50 2.29 -25.95
N GLU A 14 -3.99 2.56 -27.14
CA GLU A 14 -2.74 2.00 -27.65
C GLU A 14 -1.54 2.41 -26.79
N TRP A 15 -1.48 3.68 -26.39
CA TRP A 15 -0.43 4.18 -25.49
C TRP A 15 -0.45 3.49 -24.12
N ILE A 16 -1.65 3.29 -23.55
CA ILE A 16 -1.84 2.52 -22.31
C ILE A 16 -1.30 1.09 -22.47
N PHE A 17 -1.61 0.43 -23.60
CA PHE A 17 -1.12 -0.92 -23.86
C PHE A 17 0.39 -0.99 -24.04
N ALA A 18 0.98 -0.04 -24.79
CA ALA A 18 2.43 0.05 -24.96
C ALA A 18 3.16 0.21 -23.62
N ARG A 19 2.59 0.97 -22.68
CA ARG A 19 3.13 1.13 -21.33
C ARG A 19 3.10 -0.20 -20.55
N ILE A 20 2.05 -0.99 -20.71
CA ILE A 20 1.95 -2.33 -20.10
C ILE A 20 3.00 -3.27 -20.69
N LEU A 21 3.16 -3.30 -22.00
CA LEU A 21 4.19 -4.12 -22.68
C LEU A 21 5.60 -3.75 -22.23
N GLY A 22 5.87 -2.47 -21.94
CA GLY A 22 7.16 -2.04 -21.39
C GLY A 22 7.50 -2.66 -20.02
N MET A 23 6.51 -3.10 -19.25
CA MET A 23 6.71 -3.78 -17.95
C MET A 23 6.56 -5.30 -18.07
N HIS A 24 5.67 -5.77 -18.95
CA HIS A 24 5.39 -7.17 -19.17
C HIS A 24 5.26 -7.45 -20.69
N PRO A 25 6.38 -7.74 -21.38
CA PRO A 25 6.41 -7.85 -22.84
C PRO A 25 5.52 -8.96 -23.43
N THR A 26 5.20 -9.98 -22.63
CA THR A 26 4.37 -11.11 -23.03
C THR A 26 2.90 -10.93 -22.65
N HIS A 27 2.46 -9.69 -22.37
CA HIS A 27 1.08 -9.43 -22.01
C HIS A 27 0.15 -9.72 -23.20
N ARG A 28 -0.99 -10.36 -22.94
CA ARG A 28 -1.98 -10.69 -23.97
C ARG A 28 -2.52 -9.40 -24.58
N GLN A 29 -2.62 -9.35 -25.90
CA GLN A 29 -3.24 -8.24 -26.61
C GLN A 29 -4.73 -8.12 -26.21
N PRO A 30 -5.17 -6.96 -25.69
CA PRO A 30 -6.57 -6.70 -25.40
C PRO A 30 -7.34 -6.26 -26.65
N ASP A 31 -8.66 -6.24 -26.53
CA ASP A 31 -9.54 -5.63 -27.53
C ASP A 31 -9.41 -4.10 -27.47
N MET A 32 -8.73 -3.53 -28.47
CA MET A 32 -8.51 -2.09 -28.61
C MET A 32 -9.82 -1.30 -28.78
N HIS A 33 -10.85 -1.89 -29.38
CA HIS A 33 -12.15 -1.25 -29.53
C HIS A 33 -12.91 -1.19 -28.19
N SER A 34 -12.79 -2.22 -27.36
CA SER A 34 -13.30 -2.14 -25.98
C SER A 34 -12.55 -1.08 -25.18
N TRP A 35 -11.23 -1.02 -25.33
CA TRP A 35 -10.41 -0.07 -24.57
C TRP A 35 -10.65 1.38 -24.99
N SER A 36 -10.77 1.67 -26.29
CA SER A 36 -11.11 3.01 -26.77
C SER A 36 -12.51 3.43 -26.30
N ARG A 37 -13.47 2.49 -26.22
CA ARG A 37 -14.78 2.76 -25.63
C ARG A 37 -14.69 3.11 -24.15
N ASP A 38 -13.87 2.39 -23.37
CA ASP A 38 -13.66 2.72 -21.96
C ASP A 38 -13.02 4.10 -21.79
N VAL A 39 -12.03 4.43 -22.61
CA VAL A 39 -11.42 5.77 -22.65
C VAL A 39 -12.46 6.84 -22.98
N ARG A 40 -13.30 6.62 -23.99
CA ARG A 40 -14.41 7.50 -24.34
C ARG A 40 -15.36 7.71 -23.16
N LEU A 41 -15.70 6.65 -22.42
CA LEU A 41 -16.54 6.75 -21.22
C LEU A 41 -15.88 7.60 -20.13
N MET A 42 -14.58 7.45 -19.90
CA MET A 42 -13.84 8.29 -18.95
C MET A 42 -13.88 9.76 -19.34
N ARG A 43 -13.86 10.06 -20.64
CA ARG A 43 -13.92 11.43 -21.14
C ARG A 43 -15.31 12.05 -21.12
N GLU A 44 -16.29 11.38 -21.72
CA GLU A 44 -17.63 11.95 -21.91
C GLU A 44 -18.46 11.90 -20.62
N ARG A 45 -18.41 10.76 -19.92
CA ARG A 45 -19.25 10.53 -18.73
C ARG A 45 -18.55 11.01 -17.46
N ASP A 46 -17.29 10.64 -17.29
CA ASP A 46 -16.56 10.97 -16.05
C ASP A 46 -15.84 12.33 -16.15
N ARG A 47 -15.96 13.02 -17.29
CA ARG A 47 -15.40 14.36 -17.58
C ARG A 47 -13.90 14.46 -17.33
N ARG A 48 -13.15 13.38 -17.57
CA ARG A 48 -11.69 13.35 -17.45
C ARG A 48 -11.04 13.66 -18.80
N SER A 49 -10.03 14.51 -18.82
CA SER A 49 -9.27 14.78 -20.05
C SER A 49 -8.32 13.61 -20.37
N ARG A 50 -7.97 13.46 -21.66
CA ARG A 50 -6.96 12.47 -22.12
C ARG A 50 -5.64 12.62 -21.36
N ARG A 51 -5.24 13.85 -21.05
CA ARG A 51 -4.03 14.17 -20.27
C ARG A 51 -4.12 13.66 -18.84
N GLU A 52 -5.25 13.86 -18.17
CA GLU A 52 -5.45 13.35 -16.81
C GLU A 52 -5.45 11.83 -16.77
N ILE A 53 -6.08 11.19 -17.75
CA ILE A 53 -6.11 9.73 -17.88
C ILE A 53 -4.68 9.19 -18.04
N ALA A 54 -3.91 9.75 -18.99
CA ALA A 54 -2.53 9.36 -19.22
C ALA A 54 -1.65 9.59 -17.97
N ALA A 55 -1.78 10.75 -17.32
CA ALA A 55 -1.00 11.10 -16.14
C ALA A 55 -1.29 10.18 -14.96
N LEU A 56 -2.57 9.88 -14.70
CA LEU A 56 -2.95 9.00 -13.59
C LEU A 56 -2.54 7.55 -13.86
N PHE A 57 -2.68 7.09 -15.10
CA PHE A 57 -2.19 5.77 -15.48
C PHE A 57 -0.68 5.66 -15.33
N ASP A 58 0.08 6.65 -15.80
CA ASP A 58 1.54 6.65 -15.66
C ASP A 58 1.97 6.62 -14.19
N TRP A 59 1.33 7.43 -13.35
CA TRP A 59 1.57 7.42 -11.91
C TRP A 59 1.26 6.05 -11.28
N ALA A 60 0.09 5.47 -11.60
CA ALA A 60 -0.32 4.17 -11.08
C ALA A 60 0.66 3.04 -11.45
N ASN A 61 1.25 3.09 -12.66
CA ASN A 61 2.22 2.09 -13.11
C ASN A 61 3.62 2.26 -12.50
N ARG A 62 3.92 3.40 -11.88
CA ARG A 62 5.16 3.62 -11.11
C ARG A 62 5.04 3.14 -9.67
N ASP A 63 3.82 3.12 -9.13
CA ASP A 63 3.55 2.63 -7.79
C ASP A 63 3.60 1.08 -7.75
N ALA A 64 4.36 0.52 -6.80
CA ALA A 64 4.60 -0.92 -6.72
C ALA A 64 3.33 -1.73 -6.45
N PHE A 65 2.34 -1.15 -5.78
CA PHE A 65 1.05 -1.79 -5.49
C PHE A 65 0.11 -1.66 -6.69
N TRP A 66 -0.05 -0.46 -7.23
CA TRP A 66 -1.03 -0.20 -8.29
C TRP A 66 -0.62 -0.73 -9.67
N ARG A 67 0.68 -0.82 -9.95
CA ARG A 67 1.20 -1.33 -11.25
C ARG A 67 0.63 -2.69 -11.63
N ASN A 68 0.52 -3.62 -10.67
CA ASN A 68 -0.02 -4.95 -10.94
C ASN A 68 -1.55 -4.99 -11.00
N ASN A 69 -2.22 -3.96 -10.47
CA ASN A 69 -3.67 -3.89 -10.36
C ASN A 69 -4.29 -3.14 -11.55
N ILE A 70 -3.64 -2.11 -12.08
CA ILE A 70 -4.16 -1.23 -13.13
C ILE A 70 -3.56 -1.58 -14.49
N LEU A 71 -4.14 -2.58 -15.15
CA LEU A 71 -3.70 -3.11 -16.46
C LEU A 71 -4.73 -2.87 -17.59
N SER A 72 -5.72 -2.01 -17.37
CA SER A 72 -6.69 -1.64 -18.41
C SER A 72 -7.37 -0.30 -18.09
N PRO A 73 -7.91 0.39 -19.12
CA PRO A 73 -8.70 1.61 -18.92
C PRO A 73 -9.93 1.38 -18.02
N ALA A 74 -10.62 0.24 -18.15
CA ALA A 74 -11.74 -0.11 -17.28
C ALA A 74 -11.35 -0.20 -15.80
N LYS A 75 -10.21 -0.83 -15.48
CA LYS A 75 -9.71 -0.90 -14.10
C LYS A 75 -9.24 0.46 -13.58
N LEU A 76 -8.56 1.24 -14.42
CA LEU A 76 -8.18 2.62 -14.09
C LEU A 76 -9.40 3.45 -13.72
N ARG A 77 -10.46 3.37 -14.53
CA ARG A 77 -11.74 4.05 -14.30
C ARG A 77 -12.38 3.63 -12.98
N ALA A 78 -12.46 2.33 -12.72
CA ALA A 78 -13.06 1.81 -11.49
C ALA A 78 -12.32 2.25 -10.21
N GLN A 79 -11.00 2.43 -10.28
CA GLN A 79 -10.15 2.80 -9.15
C GLN A 79 -9.78 4.28 -9.14
N TRP A 80 -10.40 5.10 -10.00
CA TRP A 80 -9.95 6.47 -10.26
C TRP A 80 -9.81 7.31 -8.98
N ASP A 81 -10.85 7.36 -8.15
CA ASP A 81 -10.85 8.21 -6.96
C ASP A 81 -9.85 7.71 -5.91
N GLN A 82 -9.66 6.39 -5.78
CA GLN A 82 -8.65 5.83 -4.88
C GLN A 82 -7.23 6.21 -5.31
N LEU A 83 -6.95 6.16 -6.62
CA LEU A 83 -5.67 6.58 -7.18
C LEU A 83 -5.44 8.09 -6.97
N VAL A 84 -6.48 8.91 -7.16
CA VAL A 84 -6.41 10.36 -6.91
C VAL A 84 -6.13 10.68 -5.44
N ILE A 85 -6.82 10.05 -4.50
CA ILE A 85 -6.57 10.27 -3.07
C ILE A 85 -5.16 9.82 -2.70
N ARG A 86 -4.73 8.66 -3.22
CA ARG A 86 -3.40 8.12 -2.93
C ARG A 86 -2.28 8.98 -3.50
N ARG A 87 -2.40 9.49 -4.74
CA ARG A 87 -1.38 10.36 -5.34
C ARG A 87 -1.19 11.64 -4.53
N GLU A 88 -2.28 12.19 -4.00
CA GLU A 88 -2.28 13.42 -3.21
C GLU A 88 -1.68 13.15 -1.83
N ALA A 89 -2.01 12.02 -1.20
CA ALA A 89 -1.35 11.57 0.01
C ALA A 89 0.17 11.37 -0.20
N SER A 90 0.59 10.75 -1.31
CA SER A 90 2.01 10.59 -1.64
C SER A 90 2.74 11.92 -1.94
N ALA A 91 2.03 12.97 -2.34
CA ALA A 91 2.60 14.31 -2.53
C ALA A 91 2.75 15.09 -1.21
N VAL A 92 1.89 14.83 -0.23
CA VAL A 92 1.92 15.45 1.10
C VAL A 92 2.80 14.66 2.08
N VAL A 93 3.09 13.40 1.77
CA VAL A 93 3.84 12.47 2.62
C VAL A 93 5.15 12.10 1.93
N ALA A 94 6.12 13.02 1.95
CA ALA A 94 7.48 12.61 2.25
C ALA A 94 7.63 12.62 3.78
N PRO A 95 7.60 11.44 4.42
CA PRO A 95 8.49 11.20 5.53
C PRO A 95 9.02 9.77 5.48
N GLY A 96 10.29 9.63 5.84
CA GLY A 96 10.87 8.34 6.13
C GLY A 96 10.02 7.57 7.14
N LYS A 97 9.93 6.26 6.93
CA LYS A 97 9.83 5.21 7.95
C LYS A 97 9.22 5.70 9.28
N VAL A 98 7.94 6.06 9.30
CA VAL A 98 7.26 6.32 10.58
C VAL A 98 6.80 4.97 11.11
N ALA A 99 7.38 4.62 12.25
CA ALA A 99 7.04 3.46 13.05
C ALA A 99 5.54 3.38 13.34
N ALA A 100 5.08 2.14 13.49
CA ALA A 100 3.72 1.78 13.88
C ALA A 100 3.25 2.54 15.14
N PRO A 101 1.92 2.76 15.29
CA PRO A 101 1.34 3.47 16.42
C PRO A 101 1.69 2.79 17.77
N PRO A 102 1.76 3.55 18.88
CA PRO A 102 1.91 2.95 20.20
C PRO A 102 0.67 2.12 20.53
N SER A 103 0.82 0.80 20.51
CA SER A 103 -0.16 -0.12 21.06
C SER A 103 -0.25 0.07 22.57
N THR A 104 -1.40 0.51 23.06
CA THR A 104 -1.84 0.32 24.45
C THR A 104 -2.14 -1.17 24.67
N GLY A 105 -1.07 -1.96 24.68
CA GLY A 105 -1.05 -3.39 24.88
C GLY A 105 0.40 -3.79 25.05
N HIS A 106 0.69 -4.55 26.12
CA HIS A 106 2.00 -5.03 26.56
C HIS A 106 3.08 -4.96 25.47
N ALA A 107 4.04 -4.05 25.61
CA ALA A 107 5.12 -3.93 24.65
C ALA A 107 5.91 -5.24 24.61
N ASP A 108 5.94 -5.89 23.44
CA ASP A 108 6.80 -7.02 23.13
C ASP A 108 8.27 -6.61 23.35
N GLY A 109 8.76 -6.83 24.57
CA GLY A 109 10.07 -6.37 25.01
C GLY A 109 10.09 -5.63 26.35
N GLY A 110 8.99 -5.60 27.11
CA GLY A 110 8.97 -5.22 28.53
C GLY A 110 9.11 -6.43 29.46
N CYS A 111 9.62 -6.23 30.68
CA CYS A 111 9.64 -7.27 31.71
C CYS A 111 8.22 -7.54 32.25
N CYS A 112 7.83 -8.81 32.33
CA CYS A 112 6.53 -9.29 32.80
C CYS A 112 6.36 -9.24 34.33
N HIS A 113 7.38 -8.90 35.09
CA HIS A 113 7.31 -8.81 36.55
C HIS A 113 6.33 -7.72 37.01
N VAL A 114 5.49 -8.06 37.98
CA VAL A 114 4.60 -7.17 38.70
C VAL A 114 5.01 -7.16 40.17
N GLY A 115 5.32 -5.98 40.71
CA GLY A 115 5.68 -5.79 42.10
C GLY A 115 4.49 -5.98 43.05
N ALA A 116 4.76 -6.00 44.35
CA ALA A 116 3.76 -6.25 45.37
C ALA A 116 2.62 -5.21 45.42
N ALA A 117 2.86 -3.98 44.95
CA ALA A 117 1.83 -2.94 44.85
C ALA A 117 1.11 -2.95 43.49
N GLY A 118 1.31 -3.98 42.66
CA GLY A 118 0.68 -4.13 41.35
C GLY A 118 1.37 -3.32 40.24
N GLU A 119 2.53 -2.72 40.52
CA GLU A 119 3.30 -1.95 39.55
C GLU A 119 4.08 -2.87 38.61
N ARG A 120 4.04 -2.57 37.29
CA ARG A 120 4.83 -3.30 36.30
C ARG A 120 6.26 -2.77 36.26
N CYS A 121 7.21 -3.69 36.13
CA CYS A 121 8.60 -3.32 35.94
C CYS A 121 8.79 -2.51 34.64
N ALA A 122 9.34 -1.29 34.74
CA ALA A 122 9.57 -0.41 33.58
C ALA A 122 10.76 -0.83 32.69
N ARG A 123 11.47 -1.91 33.06
CA ARG A 123 12.66 -2.37 32.34
C ARG A 123 12.29 -3.18 31.11
N ARG A 124 13.17 -3.15 30.11
CA ARG A 124 13.05 -4.01 28.94
C ARG A 124 13.29 -5.48 29.32
N GLY A 125 12.50 -6.36 28.73
CA GLY A 125 12.74 -7.80 28.76
C GLY A 125 13.95 -8.13 27.91
N ALA A 126 14.93 -8.80 28.51
CA ALA A 126 16.16 -9.24 27.85
C ALA A 126 16.16 -10.75 27.58
N MET A 127 15.47 -11.53 28.41
CA MET A 127 15.44 -13.00 28.34
C MET A 127 14.01 -13.54 28.43
N LYS A 128 13.78 -14.71 27.83
CA LYS A 128 12.46 -15.36 27.79
C LYS A 128 12.45 -16.58 28.72
N HIS A 129 11.45 -16.68 29.60
CA HIS A 129 11.25 -17.79 30.54
C HIS A 129 9.75 -18.09 30.68
N GLY A 130 9.35 -19.36 30.63
CA GLY A 130 7.94 -19.76 30.77
C GLY A 130 6.98 -19.14 29.73
N GLY A 131 7.49 -18.71 28.56
CA GLY A 131 6.71 -17.98 27.56
C GLY A 131 6.61 -16.46 27.79
N HIS A 132 7.12 -15.95 28.91
CA HIS A 132 7.11 -14.54 29.30
C HIS A 132 8.50 -13.88 29.14
N TRP A 133 8.54 -12.55 29.03
CA TRP A 133 9.76 -11.76 28.89
C TRP A 133 10.20 -11.19 30.23
N TRP A 134 11.48 -11.32 30.60
CA TRP A 134 12.02 -10.90 31.89
C TRP A 134 13.26 -10.01 31.70
N CYS A 135 13.44 -9.01 32.57
CA CYS A 135 14.71 -8.28 32.64
C CYS A 135 15.79 -9.15 33.31
N LEU A 136 17.07 -8.76 33.19
CA LEU A 136 18.19 -9.53 33.76
C LEU A 136 18.03 -9.82 35.27
N ASP A 137 17.54 -8.84 36.04
CA ASP A 137 17.44 -9.00 37.50
C ASP A 137 16.27 -9.94 37.88
N HIS A 138 15.08 -9.72 37.32
CA HIS A 138 13.91 -10.54 37.65
C HIS A 138 13.90 -11.90 36.93
N TYR A 139 14.76 -12.13 35.95
CA TYR A 139 14.91 -13.45 35.33
C TYR A 139 15.48 -14.47 36.30
N ARG A 140 16.47 -14.08 37.12
CA ARG A 140 17.07 -14.97 38.13
C ARG A 140 16.02 -15.39 39.16
N GLU A 141 15.29 -14.41 39.69
CA GLU A 141 14.17 -14.65 40.60
C GLU A 141 13.09 -15.55 39.99
N ALA A 142 12.79 -15.40 38.70
CA ALA A 142 11.80 -16.24 38.02
C ALA A 142 12.27 -17.69 37.86
N VAL A 143 13.55 -17.90 37.53
CA VAL A 143 14.16 -19.24 37.42
C VAL A 143 14.24 -19.93 38.78
N ASP A 144 14.70 -19.21 39.81
CA ASP A 144 14.88 -19.75 41.16
C ASP A 144 13.54 -20.15 41.82
N ASN A 145 12.43 -19.47 41.49
CA ASN A 145 11.10 -19.79 42.02
C ASN A 145 10.44 -21.02 41.35
N GLU A 146 10.89 -21.44 40.17
CA GLU A 146 10.35 -22.62 39.46
C GLU A 146 11.05 -23.92 39.88
N GLU A 147 12.28 -23.86 40.40
CA GLU A 147 13.01 -25.05 40.90
C GLU A 147 12.65 -25.43 42.36
N GLY A 148 11.82 -24.62 43.03
CA GLY A 148 11.43 -24.80 44.43
C GLY A 148 9.98 -25.25 44.68
N ALA A 149 9.23 -25.64 43.65
CA ALA A 149 7.82 -26.08 43.75
C ALA A 149 7.63 -27.58 43.53
#